data_AF-A0A2N0TT77-F1
#
_entry.id   AF-A0A2N0TT77-F1
#
_cell.length_a   1.000
_cell.length_b   1.000
_cell.length_c   1.000
_cell.angle_alpha   90.00
_cell.angle_beta   90.00
_cell.angle_gamma   90.00
#
_symmetry.space_group_name_H-M   'P 1'
#
loop_
_entity.id
_entity.type
_entity.pdbx_description
1 polymer ?
#
loop_
_entity_poly.entity_id
_entity_poly.type
_entity_poly.pdbx_seq_one_letter_code
_entity_poly.pdbx_strand_id
1 'polypeptide(L)'
;MRQIYFLAFIFSFYYGNAQLHILPSNSGDSYIYLSDRFLYVEDDINLEKNNTPDTEASIYLRKESQLLQGEKSTNLNSGNGLIPVFQEGTSHAFDYNYWVLPVKDNISQKQFGAIFFQPKSITNSNPTRVTGSLEGTSNPFGISRRWIYKYSGREYNYWQHVGVNFDVAPGEGFTMKGVNGTYNRIINGVENNPDNKQRYDFRGLPNDGEIKVSINNDQNVLVGKPFPSALHLQSFLMENPASTGIAYFWDSRENGDSHHLKDYEGGYASYSPGANAYVPAVLKIYNGAGEETGNSGETGGEIAREYSPIAQGFMLNGRNDGYIHFRSSQRRFQQENSQTSEFKNQQRSEFPLLKLNIIVNNLYTRPLLLAFREDSSKDYDWAMDAKVYGVSQNDVGWNIEEALYNFQVRPFRKNDKIPLLINLAEDAELSFQLDDFREFENEDVYIFDAEVESYFRLNNDKFSIDLPKGNYSNRFFISFIEEKEDDLQFELPKEELDFIIPEVLIVQNNLKAQLEIQMLETDIRQILLYDLNGQMIYNKTIPMETANYTLPTSGLQDAIYVLKLISSKNMEFTSKISIKN
;
A
#
# COMPACT_ATOMS: atom_id res chain seq x y z
N MET A 1 53.66 -17.91 63.79
CA MET A 1 53.26 -18.49 62.49
C MET A 1 52.01 -17.76 62.01
N ARG A 2 52.11 -17.10 60.85
CA ARG A 2 51.00 -16.38 60.19
C ARG A 2 50.06 -17.39 59.55
N GLN A 3 48.76 -17.28 59.80
CA GLN A 3 47.73 -17.79 58.88
C GLN A 3 46.77 -16.63 58.60
N ILE A 4 46.99 -16.02 57.44
CA ILE A 4 46.08 -15.07 56.81
C ILE A 4 44.96 -15.92 56.21
N TYR A 5 43.75 -15.81 56.74
CA TYR A 5 42.54 -16.32 56.08
C TYR A 5 42.22 -15.37 54.93
N PHE A 6 42.71 -15.68 53.73
CA PHE A 6 42.27 -15.04 52.50
C PHE A 6 40.94 -15.69 52.11
N LEU A 7 39.83 -15.10 52.54
CA LEU A 7 38.50 -15.48 52.07
C LEU A 7 38.35 -14.93 50.64
N ALA A 8 38.74 -15.73 49.65
CA ALA A 8 38.47 -15.44 48.24
C ALA A 8 36.97 -15.66 47.98
N PHE A 9 36.15 -14.63 48.20
CA PHE A 9 34.84 -14.53 47.60
C PHE A 9 35.05 -14.23 46.11
N ILE A 10 35.28 -15.29 45.33
CA ILE A 10 35.15 -15.23 43.87
C ILE A 10 33.66 -14.99 43.62
N PHE A 11 33.29 -13.73 43.33
CA PHE A 11 32.05 -13.41 42.66
C PHE A 11 32.13 -14.07 41.27
N SER A 12 31.74 -15.34 41.18
CA SER A 12 31.42 -15.96 39.92
C SER A 12 30.11 -15.34 39.44
N PHE A 13 30.20 -14.18 38.78
CA PHE A 13 29.15 -13.71 37.90
C PHE A 13 29.09 -14.67 36.72
N TYR A 14 28.45 -15.82 36.92
CA TYR A 14 28.04 -16.66 35.81
C TYR A 14 26.93 -15.90 35.09
N TYR A 15 27.30 -15.18 34.04
CA TYR A 15 26.35 -14.82 33.00
C TYR A 15 25.96 -16.13 32.31
N GLY A 16 24.87 -16.74 32.76
CA GLY A 16 24.22 -17.81 32.01
C GLY A 16 23.44 -17.16 30.87
N ASN A 17 24.00 -17.17 29.66
CA ASN A 17 23.21 -16.88 28.47
C ASN A 17 22.34 -18.11 28.19
N ALA A 18 21.02 -17.94 28.24
CA ALA A 18 20.08 -19.00 27.92
C ALA A 18 19.88 -19.04 26.41
N GLN A 19 20.64 -19.90 25.73
CA GLN A 19 20.47 -20.22 24.32
C GLN A 19 19.42 -21.34 24.15
N LEU A 20 18.57 -21.28 23.12
CA LEU A 20 17.74 -22.44 22.78
C LEU A 20 18.62 -23.50 22.11
N HIS A 21 18.89 -24.59 22.83
CA HIS A 21 19.66 -25.72 22.33
C HIS A 21 18.80 -26.98 22.30
N ILE A 22 18.61 -27.56 21.12
CA ILE A 22 17.84 -28.80 20.93
C ILE A 22 18.76 -29.86 20.35
N LEU A 23 18.99 -30.92 21.12
CA LEU A 23 19.79 -32.07 20.71
C LEU A 23 19.11 -33.39 21.09
N PRO A 24 19.31 -34.47 20.33
CA PRO A 24 18.83 -35.79 20.73
C PRO A 24 19.49 -36.23 22.05
N SER A 25 18.76 -37.04 22.80
CA SER A 25 19.27 -37.71 24.00
C SER A 25 19.70 -39.15 23.69
N ASN A 26 20.44 -39.77 24.60
CA ASN A 26 20.75 -41.20 24.52
C ASN A 26 19.49 -42.10 24.51
N SER A 27 18.35 -41.57 24.99
CA SER A 27 17.07 -42.28 25.07
C SER A 27 16.13 -42.00 23.90
N GLY A 28 16.46 -41.07 23.00
CA GLY A 28 15.62 -40.74 21.85
C GLY A 28 15.75 -39.31 21.36
N ASP A 29 15.08 -39.06 20.25
CA ASP A 29 15.02 -37.78 19.55
C ASP A 29 14.32 -36.71 20.39
N SER A 30 14.72 -35.45 20.23
CA SER A 30 14.14 -34.30 20.92
C SER A 30 13.78 -33.22 19.90
N TYR A 31 12.55 -32.74 19.95
CA TYR A 31 12.07 -31.70 19.04
C TYR A 31 10.94 -30.89 19.66
N ILE A 32 10.78 -29.66 19.19
CA ILE A 32 9.61 -28.83 19.46
C ILE A 32 8.63 -29.00 18.30
N TYR A 33 7.36 -29.24 18.61
CA TYR A 33 6.30 -29.27 17.61
C TYR A 33 5.33 -28.11 17.87
N LEU A 34 5.21 -27.21 16.91
CA LEU A 34 4.29 -26.08 16.93
C LEU A 34 3.18 -26.32 15.91
N SER A 35 1.95 -26.08 16.34
CA SER A 35 0.78 -26.03 15.48
C SER A 35 0.00 -24.79 15.84
N ASP A 36 -0.31 -23.95 14.86
CA ASP A 36 -1.19 -22.78 15.03
C ASP A 36 -0.68 -21.78 16.10
N ARG A 37 0.66 -21.67 16.25
CA ARG A 37 1.31 -20.81 17.27
C ARG A 37 2.68 -20.34 16.80
N PHE A 38 3.27 -19.39 17.51
CA PHE A 38 4.67 -19.03 17.31
C PHE A 38 5.57 -19.48 18.46
N LEU A 39 6.86 -19.62 18.14
CA LEU A 39 7.95 -19.68 19.12
C LEU A 39 8.76 -18.40 19.01
N TYR A 40 9.03 -17.79 20.15
CA TYR A 40 9.92 -16.64 20.25
C TYR A 40 11.22 -17.04 20.95
N VAL A 41 12.36 -16.71 20.35
CA VAL A 41 13.69 -16.94 20.93
C VAL A 41 14.46 -15.63 20.88
N GLU A 42 14.79 -15.07 22.04
CA GLU A 42 15.49 -13.78 22.11
C GLU A 42 16.89 -13.87 21.48
N ASP A 43 17.66 -14.90 21.85
CA ASP A 43 19.02 -15.09 21.37
C ASP A 43 19.14 -16.18 20.28
N ASP A 44 20.33 -16.73 20.07
CA ASP A 44 20.64 -17.70 19.04
C ASP A 44 20.02 -19.08 19.32
N ILE A 45 19.96 -19.88 18.26
CA ILE A 45 19.42 -21.25 18.29
C ILE A 45 20.53 -22.20 17.84
N ASN A 46 20.81 -23.21 18.65
CA ASN A 46 21.66 -24.33 18.25
C ASN A 46 20.80 -25.58 18.07
N LEU A 47 20.80 -26.13 16.86
CA LEU A 47 20.00 -27.30 16.51
C LEU A 47 20.90 -28.46 16.13
N GLU A 48 20.76 -29.59 16.81
CA GLU A 48 21.35 -30.85 16.37
C GLU A 48 20.30 -31.73 15.68
N LYS A 49 20.76 -32.41 14.65
CA LYS A 49 19.97 -33.37 13.87
C LYS A 49 19.59 -34.58 14.73
N ASN A 50 18.31 -34.95 14.70
CA ASN A 50 17.81 -36.14 15.39
C ASN A 50 18.20 -37.44 14.65
N ASN A 51 18.10 -38.57 15.35
CA ASN A 51 18.62 -39.85 14.85
C ASN A 51 17.67 -40.53 13.87
N THR A 52 16.35 -40.38 14.05
CA THR A 52 15.38 -41.07 13.21
C THR A 52 14.89 -40.18 12.06
N PRO A 53 14.78 -40.72 10.82
CA PRO A 53 14.29 -39.95 9.67
C PRO A 53 12.87 -39.37 9.86
N ASP A 54 12.02 -40.04 10.64
CA ASP A 54 10.64 -39.60 10.87
C ASP A 54 10.54 -38.37 11.79
N THR A 55 11.54 -38.14 12.66
CA THR A 55 11.63 -36.99 13.58
C THR A 55 12.96 -36.25 13.47
N GLU A 56 13.56 -36.25 12.27
CA GLU A 56 14.90 -35.73 11.99
C GLU A 56 15.12 -34.26 12.36
N ALA A 57 14.06 -33.45 12.27
CA ALA A 57 14.14 -32.01 12.48
C ALA A 57 13.94 -31.64 13.96
N SER A 58 14.45 -30.47 14.34
CA SER A 58 14.51 -30.04 15.73
C SER A 58 13.31 -29.16 16.12
N ILE A 59 12.73 -28.43 15.15
CA ILE A 59 11.54 -27.58 15.37
C ILE A 59 10.58 -27.72 14.18
N TYR A 60 9.36 -28.20 14.44
CA TYR A 60 8.33 -28.37 13.42
C TYR A 60 7.33 -27.21 13.43
N LEU A 61 7.22 -26.47 12.31
CA LEU A 61 6.26 -25.39 12.12
C LEU A 61 5.05 -25.88 11.32
N ARG A 62 3.89 -26.06 11.96
CA ARG A 62 2.67 -26.58 11.31
C ARG A 62 1.48 -25.65 11.48
N LYS A 63 0.52 -25.74 10.54
CA LYS A 63 -0.65 -24.84 10.49
C LYS A 63 -0.22 -23.38 10.63
N GLU A 64 0.71 -22.97 9.76
CA GLU A 64 1.25 -21.59 9.71
C GLU A 64 1.93 -21.13 11.01
N SER A 65 2.42 -22.06 11.82
CA SER A 65 3.30 -21.72 12.94
C SER A 65 4.56 -21.03 12.47
N GLN A 66 5.11 -20.15 13.30
CA GLN A 66 6.21 -19.28 12.92
C GLN A 66 7.30 -19.23 13.98
N LEU A 67 8.52 -18.93 13.56
CA LEU A 67 9.63 -18.63 14.44
C LEU A 67 9.95 -17.14 14.38
N LEU A 68 9.91 -16.49 15.54
CA LEU A 68 10.33 -15.12 15.76
C LEU A 68 11.62 -15.15 16.59
N GLN A 69 12.58 -14.30 16.24
CA GLN A 69 13.80 -14.13 17.04
C GLN A 69 14.02 -12.68 17.41
N GLY A 70 14.79 -12.43 18.47
CA GLY A 70 15.19 -11.08 18.89
C GLY A 70 16.00 -10.33 17.82
N GLU A 71 16.12 -9.01 17.99
CA GLU A 71 16.88 -8.15 17.08
C GLU A 71 18.38 -8.36 17.24
N LYS A 72 19.09 -8.59 16.12
CA LYS A 72 20.53 -8.86 16.08
C LYS A 72 21.14 -8.36 14.77
N SER A 73 22.44 -8.08 14.79
CA SER A 73 23.17 -7.66 13.57
C SER A 73 23.50 -8.82 12.63
N THR A 74 23.63 -10.05 13.14
CA THR A 74 24.09 -11.20 12.36
C THR A 74 23.36 -12.48 12.75
N ASN A 75 23.26 -13.43 11.82
CA ASN A 75 22.75 -14.76 12.10
C ASN A 75 23.75 -15.54 12.97
N LEU A 76 23.38 -15.83 14.21
CA LEU A 76 24.15 -16.65 15.14
C LEU A 76 23.62 -18.08 15.28
N ASN A 77 22.52 -18.42 14.58
CA ASN A 77 21.99 -19.78 14.60
C ASN A 77 23.01 -20.76 14.02
N SER A 78 23.15 -21.91 14.68
CA SER A 78 24.19 -22.90 14.40
C SER A 78 23.67 -24.34 14.51
N GLY A 79 24.54 -25.29 14.19
CA GLY A 79 24.25 -26.73 14.21
C GLY A 79 23.81 -27.30 12.86
N ASN A 80 23.54 -28.61 12.86
CA ASN A 80 23.17 -29.41 11.68
C ASN A 80 21.70 -29.87 11.67
N GLY A 81 20.92 -29.44 12.67
CA GLY A 81 19.48 -29.65 12.75
C GLY A 81 18.69 -28.76 11.79
N LEU A 82 17.38 -28.99 11.75
CA LEU A 82 16.48 -28.44 10.73
C LEU A 82 15.22 -27.82 11.36
N ILE A 83 14.71 -26.78 10.69
CA ILE A 83 13.36 -26.25 10.89
C ILE A 83 12.56 -26.41 9.59
N PRO A 84 11.63 -27.39 9.51
CA PRO A 84 10.66 -27.53 8.44
C PRO A 84 9.51 -26.54 8.56
N VAL A 85 9.25 -25.76 7.51
CA VAL A 85 8.06 -24.93 7.34
C VAL A 85 7.32 -25.30 6.05
N PHE A 86 6.02 -25.58 6.18
CA PHE A 86 5.14 -25.84 5.04
C PHE A 86 4.69 -24.53 4.41
N GLN A 87 4.76 -24.45 3.08
CA GLN A 87 4.28 -23.35 2.26
C GLN A 87 3.69 -23.88 0.95
N GLU A 88 2.67 -23.22 0.44
CA GLU A 88 1.95 -23.63 -0.76
C GLU A 88 2.26 -22.67 -1.93
N GLY A 89 2.60 -23.24 -3.10
CA GLY A 89 2.63 -22.47 -4.35
C GLY A 89 1.23 -22.30 -4.92
N THR A 90 1.06 -21.36 -5.85
CA THR A 90 -0.24 -21.11 -6.52
C THR A 90 -0.26 -21.44 -8.01
N SER A 91 0.88 -21.86 -8.56
CA SER A 91 1.07 -22.00 -10.01
C SER A 91 1.30 -23.46 -10.42
N HIS A 92 0.88 -23.80 -11.64
CA HIS A 92 1.22 -25.07 -12.31
C HIS A 92 2.58 -25.00 -13.01
N ALA A 93 2.94 -26.05 -13.76
CA ALA A 93 4.28 -26.15 -14.36
C ALA A 93 4.59 -25.10 -15.44
N PHE A 94 3.60 -24.31 -15.87
CA PHE A 94 3.79 -23.22 -16.83
C PHE A 94 3.82 -21.85 -16.16
N ASP A 95 3.39 -21.68 -14.92
CA ASP A 95 3.34 -20.38 -14.27
C ASP A 95 4.35 -20.24 -13.15
N TYR A 96 4.78 -19.01 -12.89
CA TYR A 96 5.82 -18.70 -11.92
C TYR A 96 5.25 -18.35 -10.56
N ASN A 97 5.81 -18.99 -9.54
CA ASN A 97 5.79 -18.46 -8.18
C ASN A 97 7.05 -17.63 -7.95
N TYR A 98 6.94 -16.57 -7.15
CA TYR A 98 8.06 -15.73 -6.74
C TYR A 98 8.35 -16.06 -5.28
N TRP A 99 9.51 -16.62 -5.02
CA TRP A 99 9.90 -17.17 -3.73
C TRP A 99 11.08 -16.43 -3.12
N VAL A 100 11.25 -16.58 -1.82
CA VAL A 100 12.48 -16.29 -1.08
C VAL A 100 12.72 -17.43 -0.08
N LEU A 101 13.97 -17.59 0.36
CA LEU A 101 14.33 -18.67 1.27
C LEU A 101 14.16 -18.26 2.74
N PRO A 102 13.21 -18.86 3.49
CA PRO A 102 13.05 -18.59 4.92
C PRO A 102 14.13 -19.28 5.78
N VAL A 103 14.82 -20.26 5.20
CA VAL A 103 15.87 -21.08 5.81
C VAL A 103 17.07 -21.14 4.87
N LYS A 104 18.26 -21.33 5.42
CA LYS A 104 19.48 -21.58 4.65
C LYS A 104 19.85 -23.07 4.67
N ASP A 105 20.47 -23.51 3.60
CA ASP A 105 21.13 -24.82 3.55
C ASP A 105 22.32 -24.82 4.52
N ASN A 106 22.26 -25.68 5.54
CA ASN A 106 23.36 -25.95 6.47
C ASN A 106 23.95 -27.36 6.28
N ILE A 107 23.56 -28.07 5.21
CA ILE A 107 23.91 -29.48 5.00
C ILE A 107 24.68 -29.71 3.69
N SER A 108 24.32 -29.06 2.56
CA SER A 108 24.68 -29.55 1.21
C SER A 108 25.39 -28.58 0.25
N GLN A 109 26.13 -27.59 0.75
CA GLN A 109 26.95 -26.69 -0.08
C GLN A 109 26.14 -25.90 -1.14
N LYS A 110 24.95 -25.38 -0.81
CA LYS A 110 24.14 -24.49 -1.66
C LYS A 110 23.60 -25.13 -2.95
N GLN A 111 23.11 -26.37 -2.90
CA GLN A 111 22.49 -27.00 -4.07
C GLN A 111 20.99 -26.71 -4.17
N PHE A 112 20.48 -26.41 -5.38
CA PHE A 112 19.05 -26.29 -5.60
C PHE A 112 18.36 -27.62 -5.28
N GLY A 113 17.19 -27.57 -4.65
CA GLY A 113 16.47 -28.77 -4.21
C GLY A 113 16.90 -29.31 -2.84
N ALA A 114 18.01 -28.84 -2.27
CA ALA A 114 18.51 -29.30 -0.96
C ALA A 114 17.57 -29.01 0.22
N ILE A 115 16.87 -27.88 0.13
CA ILE A 115 15.99 -27.38 1.18
C ILE A 115 14.51 -27.54 0.83
N PHE A 116 14.18 -28.04 -0.35
CA PHE A 116 12.80 -28.27 -0.78
C PHE A 116 12.45 -29.73 -0.59
N PHE A 117 11.33 -30.00 0.07
CA PHE A 117 10.83 -31.36 0.29
C PHE A 117 9.33 -31.43 -0.01
N GLN A 118 8.84 -32.63 -0.28
CA GLN A 118 7.41 -32.90 -0.36
C GLN A 118 6.92 -33.46 0.98
N PRO A 119 5.92 -32.84 1.62
CA PRO A 119 5.32 -33.35 2.86
C PRO A 119 4.84 -34.80 2.74
N LYS A 120 5.21 -35.65 3.71
CA LYS A 120 4.77 -37.07 3.78
C LYS A 120 3.89 -37.34 5.01
N SER A 121 4.24 -36.71 6.12
CA SER A 121 3.50 -36.68 7.37
C SER A 121 3.66 -35.32 8.07
N ILE A 122 3.15 -35.19 9.29
CA ILE A 122 3.35 -33.98 10.09
C ILE A 122 4.82 -33.73 10.47
N THR A 123 5.72 -34.71 10.40
CA THR A 123 7.15 -34.56 10.77
C THR A 123 8.10 -35.02 9.67
N ASN A 124 7.67 -35.89 8.76
CA ASN A 124 8.53 -36.44 7.71
C ASN A 124 8.17 -35.87 6.33
N SER A 125 9.17 -35.77 5.44
CA SER A 125 9.03 -35.32 4.06
C SER A 125 10.05 -36.00 3.16
N ASN A 126 9.72 -36.17 1.88
CA ASN A 126 10.63 -36.76 0.90
C ASN A 126 11.46 -35.66 0.23
N PRO A 127 12.78 -35.87 0.02
CA PRO A 127 13.61 -34.94 -0.73
C PRO A 127 13.07 -34.68 -2.14
N THR A 128 13.25 -33.44 -2.62
CA THR A 128 12.90 -33.09 -4.00
C THR A 128 13.84 -33.74 -5.00
N ARG A 129 13.30 -34.15 -6.15
CA ARG A 129 14.10 -34.49 -7.33
C ARG A 129 14.26 -33.26 -8.22
N VAL A 130 15.47 -32.78 -8.42
CA VAL A 130 15.73 -31.70 -9.38
C VAL A 130 15.87 -32.30 -10.78
N THR A 131 15.06 -31.83 -11.72
CA THR A 131 15.03 -32.36 -13.09
C THR A 131 15.57 -31.33 -14.09
N GLY A 132 15.99 -31.81 -15.27
CA GLY A 132 16.30 -30.97 -16.42
C GLY A 132 15.14 -30.81 -17.41
N SER A 133 13.95 -31.30 -17.05
CA SER A 133 12.73 -31.21 -17.86
C SER A 133 12.24 -29.77 -17.93
N LEU A 134 11.35 -29.48 -18.88
CA LEU A 134 10.65 -28.19 -18.86
C LEU A 134 9.68 -28.15 -17.67
N GLU A 135 8.87 -29.18 -17.48
CA GLU A 135 7.88 -29.20 -16.42
C GLU A 135 8.36 -29.91 -15.14
N GLY A 136 7.84 -29.47 -14.00
CA GLY A 136 7.89 -30.21 -12.74
C GLY A 136 6.69 -31.14 -12.57
N THR A 137 6.81 -32.15 -11.70
CA THR A 137 5.77 -33.14 -11.43
C THR A 137 5.47 -33.22 -9.94
N SER A 138 4.20 -33.30 -9.57
CA SER A 138 3.76 -33.44 -8.17
C SER A 138 3.97 -34.85 -7.61
N ASN A 139 3.83 -35.89 -8.43
CA ASN A 139 4.04 -37.28 -8.01
C ASN A 139 4.50 -38.18 -9.18
N PRO A 140 5.73 -38.76 -9.13
CA PRO A 140 6.77 -38.53 -8.12
C PRO A 140 7.22 -37.06 -8.13
N PHE A 141 7.50 -36.52 -6.94
CA PHE A 141 7.81 -35.11 -6.80
C PHE A 141 9.12 -34.72 -7.48
N GLY A 142 9.07 -33.70 -8.34
CA GLY A 142 10.25 -33.13 -8.95
C GLY A 142 10.04 -31.70 -9.45
N ILE A 143 11.07 -30.87 -9.28
CA ILE A 143 11.08 -29.47 -9.68
C ILE A 143 12.06 -29.28 -10.84
N SER A 144 11.65 -28.50 -11.85
CA SER A 144 12.53 -28.13 -12.96
C SER A 144 13.51 -27.04 -12.55
N ARG A 145 14.81 -27.26 -12.80
CA ARG A 145 15.85 -26.23 -12.62
C ARG A 145 15.92 -25.18 -13.71
N ARG A 146 15.12 -25.31 -14.79
CA ARG A 146 15.18 -24.40 -15.94
C ARG A 146 14.58 -23.03 -15.64
N TRP A 147 13.71 -22.97 -14.65
CA TRP A 147 12.85 -21.83 -14.37
C TRP A 147 13.21 -21.13 -13.07
N ILE A 148 14.49 -21.18 -12.68
CA ILE A 148 15.00 -20.59 -11.45
C ILE A 148 15.84 -19.38 -11.79
N TYR A 149 15.27 -18.19 -11.59
CA TYR A 149 15.94 -16.93 -11.90
C TYR A 149 15.83 -15.95 -10.75
N LYS A 150 16.89 -15.17 -10.52
CA LYS A 150 16.85 -13.99 -9.67
C LYS A 150 16.90 -12.73 -10.53
N TYR A 151 16.53 -11.59 -9.97
CA TYR A 151 16.46 -10.33 -10.71
C TYR A 151 17.05 -9.16 -9.94
N SER A 152 17.90 -8.41 -10.63
CA SER A 152 18.36 -7.08 -10.22
C SER A 152 18.74 -6.30 -11.47
N GLY A 153 17.97 -5.29 -11.85
CA GLY A 153 18.25 -4.49 -13.04
C GLY A 153 17.06 -3.69 -13.57
N ARG A 154 17.19 -3.20 -14.81
CA ARG A 154 16.18 -2.32 -15.44
C ARG A 154 15.31 -3.02 -16.48
N GLU A 155 15.91 -3.97 -17.18
CA GLU A 155 15.33 -4.59 -18.37
C GLU A 155 15.22 -6.11 -18.20
N TYR A 156 14.53 -6.76 -19.12
CA TYR A 156 14.31 -8.21 -19.07
C TYR A 156 15.61 -9.04 -19.10
N ASN A 157 16.63 -8.59 -19.83
CA ASN A 157 17.92 -9.29 -19.92
C ASN A 157 18.73 -9.32 -18.60
N TYR A 158 18.28 -8.63 -17.55
CA TYR A 158 18.87 -8.69 -16.21
C TYR A 158 18.37 -9.88 -15.37
N TRP A 159 17.43 -10.69 -15.88
CA TRP A 159 17.12 -11.98 -15.26
C TRP A 159 18.33 -12.90 -15.29
N GLN A 160 18.76 -13.35 -14.12
CA GLN A 160 19.94 -14.20 -13.96
C GLN A 160 19.51 -15.63 -13.66
N HIS A 161 19.86 -16.56 -14.56
CA HIS A 161 19.61 -17.98 -14.32
C HIS A 161 20.47 -18.47 -13.16
N VAL A 162 19.83 -19.02 -12.13
CA VAL A 162 20.50 -19.52 -10.93
C VAL A 162 20.90 -21.00 -11.10
N GLY A 163 20.04 -21.78 -11.77
CA GLY A 163 20.30 -23.20 -12.05
C GLY A 163 20.51 -24.06 -10.80
N VAL A 164 21.49 -24.98 -10.86
CA VAL A 164 21.74 -26.01 -9.82
C VAL A 164 22.60 -25.49 -8.66
N ASN A 165 23.51 -24.56 -8.94
CA ASN A 165 24.46 -24.04 -7.95
C ASN A 165 23.82 -23.08 -6.93
N PHE A 166 22.50 -22.86 -7.05
CA PHE A 166 21.61 -22.14 -6.14
C PHE A 166 22.24 -21.03 -5.30
N ASP A 167 22.91 -20.11 -5.99
CA ASP A 167 23.53 -18.93 -5.37
C ASP A 167 22.51 -17.79 -5.23
N VAL A 168 21.53 -18.05 -4.38
CA VAL A 168 20.54 -17.08 -3.90
C VAL A 168 20.90 -16.73 -2.47
N ALA A 169 21.31 -15.49 -2.24
CA ALA A 169 21.61 -15.02 -0.90
C ALA A 169 20.30 -14.83 -0.10
N PRO A 170 20.34 -14.94 1.24
CA PRO A 170 19.18 -14.57 2.06
C PRO A 170 18.67 -13.17 1.69
N GLY A 171 17.36 -13.06 1.47
CA GLY A 171 16.67 -11.81 1.12
C GLY A 171 16.52 -11.61 -0.39
N GLU A 172 17.39 -12.20 -1.21
CA GLU A 172 17.19 -12.26 -2.65
C GLU A 172 16.01 -13.20 -2.95
N GLY A 173 15.05 -12.71 -3.72
CA GLY A 173 13.98 -13.54 -4.24
C GLY A 173 14.38 -14.21 -5.55
N PHE A 174 13.65 -15.26 -5.91
CA PHE A 174 13.83 -16.01 -7.13
C PHE A 174 12.49 -16.52 -7.67
N THR A 175 12.41 -16.72 -8.98
CA THR A 175 11.26 -17.34 -9.63
C THR A 175 11.39 -18.86 -9.61
N MET A 176 10.26 -19.56 -9.58
CA MET A 176 10.20 -21.00 -9.75
C MET A 176 8.85 -21.36 -10.35
N LYS A 177 8.84 -22.05 -11.49
CA LYS A 177 7.59 -22.62 -11.99
C LYS A 177 7.07 -23.71 -11.07
N GLY A 178 5.75 -23.83 -11.04
CA GLY A 178 5.08 -24.88 -10.28
C GLY A 178 5.29 -26.28 -10.84
N VAL A 179 4.34 -27.17 -10.52
CA VAL A 179 4.36 -28.57 -10.96
C VAL A 179 3.01 -28.97 -11.53
N ASN A 180 3.00 -30.01 -12.35
CA ASN A 180 1.77 -30.62 -12.87
C ASN A 180 1.41 -31.92 -12.11
N GLY A 181 0.14 -32.29 -12.17
CA GLY A 181 -0.39 -33.55 -11.65
C GLY A 181 -1.16 -33.38 -10.33
N THR A 182 -1.46 -34.48 -9.64
CA THR A 182 -2.19 -34.45 -8.37
C THR A 182 -1.48 -35.27 -7.31
N TYR A 183 -1.57 -34.82 -6.05
CA TYR A 183 -1.11 -35.59 -4.89
C TYR A 183 -2.02 -35.37 -3.67
N ASN A 184 -3.06 -36.18 -3.57
CA ASN A 184 -4.17 -36.00 -2.62
C ASN A 184 -3.82 -36.51 -1.19
N ARG A 185 -2.53 -36.54 -0.84
CA ARG A 185 -2.10 -36.89 0.52
C ARG A 185 -2.46 -35.72 1.44
N ILE A 186 -3.38 -35.95 2.37
CA ILE A 186 -3.83 -34.95 3.33
C ILE A 186 -2.90 -34.93 4.55
N ILE A 187 -2.37 -33.76 4.88
CA ILE A 187 -1.56 -33.51 6.08
C ILE A 187 -2.06 -32.22 6.73
N ASN A 188 -2.46 -32.31 8.00
CA ASN A 188 -3.12 -31.22 8.73
C ASN A 188 -4.37 -30.67 8.03
N GLY A 189 -5.14 -31.54 7.34
CA GLY A 189 -6.37 -31.16 6.65
C GLY A 189 -6.18 -30.55 5.26
N VAL A 190 -4.93 -30.42 4.78
CA VAL A 190 -4.61 -29.84 3.46
C VAL A 190 -3.99 -30.91 2.56
N GLU A 191 -4.44 -31.01 1.31
CA GLU A 191 -3.82 -31.87 0.29
C GLU A 191 -2.46 -31.32 -0.15
N ASN A 192 -1.58 -32.19 -0.66
CA ASN A 192 -0.23 -31.75 -1.03
C ASN A 192 -0.13 -31.10 -2.42
N ASN A 193 -1.11 -31.29 -3.30
CA ASN A 193 -1.17 -30.58 -4.58
C ASN A 193 -2.62 -30.48 -5.11
N PRO A 194 -3.54 -29.83 -4.39
CA PRO A 194 -4.88 -29.55 -4.91
C PRO A 194 -4.77 -28.53 -6.04
N ASP A 195 -5.29 -28.83 -7.22
CA ASP A 195 -5.35 -27.89 -8.37
C ASP A 195 -3.99 -27.24 -8.70
N ASN A 196 -2.91 -28.03 -8.71
CA ASN A 196 -1.52 -27.59 -8.91
C ASN A 196 -0.96 -26.61 -7.86
N LYS A 197 -1.62 -26.45 -6.72
CA LYS A 197 -1.12 -25.69 -5.56
C LYS A 197 -0.19 -26.55 -4.71
N GLN A 198 1.01 -26.79 -5.23
CA GLN A 198 1.95 -27.72 -4.61
C GLN A 198 2.41 -27.22 -3.24
N ARG A 199 2.33 -28.10 -2.25
CA ARG A 199 2.86 -27.86 -0.91
C ARG A 199 4.33 -28.26 -0.83
N TYR A 200 5.18 -27.32 -0.45
CA TYR A 200 6.60 -27.49 -0.22
C TYR A 200 6.89 -27.48 1.29
N ASP A 201 7.81 -28.32 1.74
CA ASP A 201 8.41 -28.24 3.07
C ASP A 201 9.83 -27.68 2.94
N PHE A 202 10.00 -26.41 3.33
CA PHE A 202 11.31 -25.76 3.37
C PHE A 202 12.04 -26.21 4.62
N ARG A 203 13.12 -26.98 4.46
CA ARG A 203 13.91 -27.54 5.56
C ARG A 203 15.34 -27.00 5.54
N GLY A 204 15.75 -26.33 6.62
CA GLY A 204 17.11 -25.82 6.77
C GLY A 204 17.32 -25.18 8.13
N LEU A 205 18.43 -24.46 8.29
CA LEU A 205 18.66 -23.63 9.46
C LEU A 205 17.92 -22.29 9.29
N PRO A 206 17.22 -21.77 10.32
CA PRO A 206 16.54 -20.48 10.21
C PRO A 206 17.53 -19.35 9.97
N ASN A 207 17.19 -18.48 9.02
CA ASN A 207 17.87 -17.21 8.87
C ASN A 207 17.56 -16.29 10.06
N ASP A 208 18.52 -15.45 10.44
CA ASP A 208 18.38 -14.49 11.53
C ASP A 208 19.31 -13.28 11.33
N GLY A 209 19.16 -12.26 12.16
CA GLY A 209 19.93 -11.01 12.10
C GLY A 209 19.57 -10.11 10.94
N GLU A 210 20.25 -8.95 10.84
CA GLU A 210 20.09 -8.00 9.74
C GLU A 210 20.59 -8.60 8.43
N ILE A 211 19.72 -8.67 7.43
CA ILE A 211 20.03 -9.12 6.07
C ILE A 211 19.87 -7.93 5.12
N LYS A 212 20.85 -7.75 4.23
CA LYS A 212 20.91 -6.64 3.29
C LYS A 212 20.91 -7.14 1.85
N VAL A 213 20.06 -6.55 1.02
CA VAL A 213 20.05 -6.76 -0.43
C VAL A 213 20.34 -5.41 -1.09
N SER A 214 21.29 -5.35 -2.02
CA SER A 214 21.60 -4.11 -2.73
C SER A 214 20.44 -3.68 -3.63
N ILE A 215 20.20 -2.38 -3.70
CA ILE A 215 19.27 -1.78 -4.66
C ILE A 215 19.94 -0.53 -5.25
N ASN A 216 19.76 -0.33 -6.55
CA ASN A 216 20.31 0.83 -7.26
C ASN A 216 19.17 1.74 -7.72
N ASN A 217 19.47 3.03 -7.86
CA ASN A 217 18.51 4.00 -8.35
C ASN A 217 17.97 3.62 -9.74
N ASP A 218 16.65 3.73 -9.88
CA ASP A 218 15.88 3.36 -11.08
C ASP A 218 16.12 1.91 -11.53
N GLN A 219 16.42 0.98 -10.62
CA GLN A 219 16.50 -0.45 -10.89
C GLN A 219 15.51 -1.23 -10.03
N ASN A 220 14.99 -2.33 -10.57
CA ASN A 220 14.16 -3.25 -9.80
C ASN A 220 15.01 -4.38 -9.23
N VAL A 221 14.62 -4.87 -8.06
CA VAL A 221 15.22 -6.04 -7.42
C VAL A 221 14.13 -6.96 -6.91
N LEU A 222 14.27 -8.26 -7.17
CA LEU A 222 13.39 -9.29 -6.64
C LEU A 222 13.86 -9.66 -5.23
N VAL A 223 13.00 -9.41 -4.24
CA VAL A 223 13.30 -9.67 -2.83
C VAL A 223 12.15 -10.40 -2.16
N GLY A 224 12.36 -10.84 -0.93
CA GLY A 224 11.29 -11.29 -0.05
C GLY A 224 11.79 -11.44 1.37
N LYS A 225 10.89 -11.70 2.32
CA LYS A 225 11.30 -11.90 3.71
C LYS A 225 12.12 -13.19 3.89
N PRO A 226 13.37 -13.11 4.36
CA PRO A 226 14.24 -14.28 4.47
C PRO A 226 14.02 -15.10 5.74
N PHE A 227 12.98 -14.85 6.54
CA PHE A 227 12.81 -15.48 7.85
C PHE A 227 11.57 -16.38 7.89
N PRO A 228 11.53 -17.40 8.76
CA PRO A 228 10.38 -18.32 8.92
C PRO A 228 9.22 -17.69 9.73
N SER A 229 8.79 -16.49 9.34
CA SER A 229 7.63 -15.76 9.90
C SER A 229 7.06 -14.78 8.87
N ALA A 230 5.87 -14.24 9.11
CA ALA A 230 5.22 -13.24 8.25
C ALA A 230 5.88 -11.84 8.36
N LEU A 231 6.07 -11.15 7.25
CA LEU A 231 6.59 -9.78 7.18
C LEU A 231 5.47 -8.80 7.48
N HIS A 232 5.67 -7.84 8.37
CA HIS A 232 4.82 -6.66 8.37
C HIS A 232 5.23 -5.78 7.18
N LEU A 233 4.53 -5.91 6.06
CA LEU A 233 4.96 -5.35 4.77
C LEU A 233 4.96 -3.82 4.82
N GLN A 234 3.97 -3.22 5.48
CA GLN A 234 3.89 -1.78 5.63
C GLN A 234 5.12 -1.19 6.34
N SER A 235 5.48 -1.74 7.51
CA SER A 235 6.67 -1.29 8.25
C SER A 235 7.95 -1.53 7.46
N PHE A 236 8.06 -2.69 6.80
CA PHE A 236 9.22 -2.99 5.97
C PHE A 236 9.44 -1.96 4.86
N LEU A 237 8.39 -1.58 4.13
CA LEU A 237 8.49 -0.59 3.06
C LEU A 237 8.85 0.79 3.60
N MET A 238 8.23 1.20 4.71
CA MET A 238 8.50 2.48 5.38
C MET A 238 9.89 2.55 6.05
N GLU A 239 10.50 1.41 6.38
CA GLU A 239 11.85 1.36 6.95
C GLU A 239 12.95 1.29 5.89
N ASN A 240 12.59 1.23 4.60
CA ASN A 240 13.52 1.03 3.48
C ASN A 240 13.47 2.19 2.45
N PRO A 241 13.98 3.38 2.81
CA PRO A 241 13.90 4.59 1.97
C PRO A 241 14.80 4.56 0.72
N ALA A 242 15.66 3.55 0.58
CA ALA A 242 16.40 3.31 -0.67
C ALA A 242 15.47 2.83 -1.80
N SER A 243 14.28 2.32 -1.48
CA SER A 243 13.23 1.98 -2.43
C SER A 243 12.19 3.10 -2.58
N THR A 244 11.32 2.99 -3.58
CA THR A 244 10.12 3.84 -3.72
C THR A 244 9.08 3.63 -2.61
N GLY A 245 9.25 2.60 -1.76
CA GLY A 245 8.30 2.25 -0.72
C GLY A 245 7.06 1.50 -1.23
N ILE A 246 7.08 1.05 -2.49
CA ILE A 246 5.98 0.32 -3.14
C ILE A 246 6.43 -1.12 -3.44
N ALA A 247 5.60 -2.10 -3.10
CA ALA A 247 5.84 -3.50 -3.43
C ALA A 247 5.04 -3.91 -4.68
N TYR A 248 5.72 -4.58 -5.61
CA TYR A 248 5.12 -5.03 -6.86
C TYR A 248 5.05 -6.56 -6.93
N PHE A 249 3.86 -7.11 -7.06
CA PHE A 249 3.62 -8.56 -7.03
C PHE A 249 3.30 -9.08 -8.42
N TRP A 250 4.01 -10.12 -8.85
CA TRP A 250 3.74 -10.77 -10.12
C TRP A 250 2.41 -11.52 -10.08
N ASP A 251 1.60 -11.31 -11.12
CA ASP A 251 0.42 -12.11 -11.41
C ASP A 251 0.39 -12.52 -12.88
N SER A 252 -0.26 -13.64 -13.18
CA SER A 252 -0.34 -14.19 -14.52
C SER A 252 -1.68 -14.82 -14.79
N ARG A 253 -2.02 -14.99 -16.07
CA ARG A 253 -3.23 -15.68 -16.49
C ARG A 253 -3.27 -17.07 -15.85
N GLU A 254 -4.43 -17.46 -15.36
CA GLU A 254 -4.63 -18.83 -14.90
C GLU A 254 -4.53 -19.82 -16.07
N ASN A 255 -4.02 -21.02 -15.80
CA ASN A 255 -3.98 -22.12 -16.78
C ASN A 255 -3.16 -21.78 -18.04
N GLY A 256 -2.00 -21.15 -17.86
CA GLY A 256 -0.98 -21.07 -18.92
C GLY A 256 -0.58 -22.46 -19.43
N ASP A 257 -0.30 -22.60 -20.72
CA ASP A 257 -0.02 -23.88 -21.38
C ASP A 257 1.25 -23.86 -22.25
N SER A 258 2.05 -22.78 -22.15
CA SER A 258 3.27 -22.59 -22.92
C SER A 258 4.47 -22.23 -22.05
N HIS A 259 5.66 -22.55 -22.56
CA HIS A 259 6.93 -22.12 -21.99
C HIS A 259 7.62 -21.03 -22.81
N HIS A 260 7.01 -20.62 -23.92
CA HIS A 260 7.53 -19.54 -24.74
C HIS A 260 7.10 -18.20 -24.18
N LEU A 261 8.06 -17.30 -23.96
CA LEU A 261 7.82 -15.96 -23.41
C LEU A 261 6.70 -15.20 -24.14
N LYS A 262 6.61 -15.36 -25.46
CA LYS A 262 5.60 -14.71 -26.29
C LYS A 262 4.15 -15.14 -26.02
N ASP A 263 3.97 -16.29 -25.38
CA ASP A 263 2.67 -16.85 -25.05
C ASP A 263 2.33 -16.60 -23.57
N TYR A 264 3.20 -15.89 -22.82
CA TYR A 264 2.91 -15.51 -21.44
C TYR A 264 2.02 -14.28 -21.39
N GLU A 265 1.06 -14.37 -20.48
CA GLU A 265 0.21 -13.28 -20.07
C GLU A 265 0.44 -13.00 -18.58
N GLY A 266 1.00 -11.84 -18.26
CA GLY A 266 1.34 -11.51 -16.88
C GLY A 266 1.67 -10.05 -16.66
N GLY A 267 1.58 -9.61 -15.41
CA GLY A 267 1.81 -8.23 -15.02
C GLY A 267 2.11 -8.09 -13.54
N TYR A 268 2.31 -6.86 -13.11
CA TYR A 268 2.59 -6.57 -11.70
C TYR A 268 1.46 -5.76 -11.08
N ALA A 269 0.95 -6.29 -9.99
CA ALA A 269 0.08 -5.57 -9.08
C ALA A 269 0.92 -4.70 -8.15
N SER A 270 0.29 -3.71 -7.51
CA SER A 270 1.00 -2.74 -6.65
C SER A 270 0.37 -2.72 -5.26
N TYR A 271 1.20 -2.68 -4.23
CA TYR A 271 0.79 -2.41 -2.85
C TYR A 271 1.45 -1.13 -2.35
N SER A 272 0.64 -0.19 -1.87
CA SER A 272 1.08 1.06 -1.24
C SER A 272 0.88 1.00 0.27
N PRO A 273 1.94 1.17 1.09
CA PRO A 273 1.80 1.22 2.54
C PRO A 273 1.13 2.52 3.02
N GLY A 274 1.22 3.61 2.25
CA GLY A 274 0.52 4.87 2.51
C GLY A 274 -0.99 4.78 2.28
N ALA A 275 -1.43 4.08 1.23
CA ALA A 275 -2.86 3.81 1.03
C ALA A 275 -3.38 2.62 1.86
N ASN A 276 -2.46 1.77 2.37
CA ASN A 276 -2.74 0.45 2.92
C ASN A 276 -3.72 -0.34 2.01
N ALA A 277 -3.39 -0.38 0.72
CA ALA A 277 -4.27 -0.91 -0.31
C ALA A 277 -3.48 -1.53 -1.45
N TYR A 278 -4.16 -2.39 -2.21
CA TYR A 278 -3.62 -3.16 -3.31
C TYR A 278 -4.39 -2.90 -4.60
N VAL A 279 -3.68 -2.69 -5.70
CA VAL A 279 -4.25 -2.56 -7.05
C VAL A 279 -3.80 -3.78 -7.86
N PRO A 280 -4.74 -4.57 -8.41
CA PRO A 280 -4.43 -5.73 -9.24
C PRO A 280 -3.59 -5.40 -10.48
N ALA A 281 -2.89 -6.42 -10.98
CA ALA A 281 -2.11 -6.32 -12.21
C ALA A 281 -3.04 -6.19 -13.43
N VAL A 282 -2.64 -5.41 -14.42
CA VAL A 282 -3.12 -5.60 -15.80
C VAL A 282 -2.21 -6.62 -16.46
N LEU A 283 -2.79 -7.68 -17.01
CA LEU A 283 -2.02 -8.77 -17.61
C LEU A 283 -1.61 -8.40 -19.04
N LYS A 284 -0.33 -8.54 -19.32
CA LYS A 284 0.32 -8.11 -20.56
C LYS A 284 0.82 -9.29 -21.37
N ILE A 285 0.89 -9.11 -22.68
CA ILE A 285 1.55 -10.03 -23.62
C ILE A 285 2.91 -9.49 -24.03
N TYR A 286 3.83 -10.41 -24.33
CA TYR A 286 5.23 -10.10 -24.59
C TYR A 286 5.68 -10.67 -25.94
N ASN A 287 6.79 -10.19 -26.47
CA ASN A 287 7.50 -10.85 -27.57
C ASN A 287 8.58 -11.82 -27.05
N GLY A 288 9.31 -12.47 -27.97
CA GLY A 288 10.39 -13.39 -27.61
C GLY A 288 11.61 -12.75 -26.93
N ALA A 289 11.73 -11.42 -26.97
CA ALA A 289 12.76 -10.64 -26.28
C ALA A 289 12.33 -10.15 -24.88
N GLY A 290 11.06 -10.36 -24.51
CA GLY A 290 10.49 -9.90 -23.24
C GLY A 290 10.01 -8.45 -23.27
N GLU A 291 9.90 -7.86 -24.45
CA GLU A 291 9.29 -6.55 -24.64
C GLU A 291 7.78 -6.72 -24.71
N GLU A 292 7.05 -5.82 -24.06
CA GLU A 292 5.60 -5.79 -24.10
C GLU A 292 5.10 -5.48 -25.51
N THR A 293 4.14 -6.27 -25.99
CA THR A 293 3.49 -6.07 -27.30
C THR A 293 2.02 -5.68 -27.18
N GLY A 294 1.48 -5.63 -25.96
CA GLY A 294 0.10 -5.27 -25.69
C GLY A 294 -0.41 -5.82 -24.36
N ASN A 295 -1.73 -5.73 -24.18
CA ASN A 295 -2.44 -6.28 -23.02
C ASN A 295 -3.24 -7.52 -23.43
N SER A 296 -3.41 -8.47 -22.52
CA SER A 296 -4.18 -9.69 -22.79
C SER A 296 -5.69 -9.51 -22.68
N GLY A 297 -6.11 -8.44 -22.03
CA GLY A 297 -7.51 -8.18 -21.70
C GLY A 297 -7.89 -8.58 -20.26
N GLU A 298 -7.01 -9.29 -19.58
CA GLU A 298 -7.28 -9.81 -18.25
C GLU A 298 -6.67 -8.93 -17.14
N THR A 299 -7.23 -9.03 -15.95
CA THR A 299 -6.70 -8.41 -14.73
C THR A 299 -6.41 -9.47 -13.68
N GLY A 300 -5.36 -9.26 -12.89
CA GLY A 300 -4.99 -10.14 -11.79
C GLY A 300 -5.98 -10.12 -10.64
N GLY A 301 -5.72 -10.97 -9.64
CA GLY A 301 -6.51 -11.00 -8.41
C GLY A 301 -6.22 -9.82 -7.50
N GLU A 302 -7.22 -9.38 -6.74
CA GLU A 302 -7.07 -8.39 -5.66
C GLU A 302 -6.61 -9.10 -4.38
N ILE A 303 -5.57 -8.57 -3.69
CA ILE A 303 -4.87 -9.25 -2.59
C ILE A 303 -4.69 -8.37 -1.33
N ALA A 304 -4.92 -8.94 -0.15
CA ALA A 304 -4.63 -8.39 1.17
C ALA A 304 -3.15 -8.47 1.49
N ARG A 305 -2.51 -7.31 1.69
CA ARG A 305 -1.06 -7.18 1.76
C ARG A 305 -0.55 -6.32 2.92
N GLU A 306 -1.25 -6.26 4.05
CA GLU A 306 -0.63 -5.71 5.28
C GLU A 306 0.58 -6.56 5.69
N TYR A 307 0.47 -7.87 5.51
CA TYR A 307 1.54 -8.83 5.74
C TYR A 307 1.94 -9.57 4.46
N SER A 308 3.24 -9.88 4.35
CA SER A 308 3.74 -10.83 3.34
C SER A 308 3.93 -12.20 4.00
N PRO A 309 3.31 -13.27 3.46
CA PRO A 309 3.46 -14.61 4.01
C PRO A 309 4.90 -15.14 3.88
N ILE A 310 5.19 -16.24 4.57
CA ILE A 310 6.52 -16.84 4.57
C ILE A 310 6.91 -17.17 3.13
N ALA A 311 8.19 -16.96 2.79
CA ALA A 311 8.72 -17.30 1.48
C ALA A 311 8.12 -16.56 0.26
N GLN A 312 7.17 -15.63 0.41
CA GLN A 312 6.68 -14.82 -0.72
C GLN A 312 7.73 -13.80 -1.20
N GLY A 313 7.99 -13.79 -2.50
CA GLY A 313 8.81 -12.79 -3.17
C GLY A 313 7.99 -11.69 -3.87
N PHE A 314 8.58 -10.51 -4.03
CA PHE A 314 8.02 -9.35 -4.71
C PHE A 314 9.13 -8.43 -5.24
N MET A 315 8.81 -7.59 -6.22
CA MET A 315 9.73 -6.60 -6.78
C MET A 315 9.67 -5.30 -5.98
N LEU A 316 10.84 -4.67 -5.81
CA LEU A 316 10.98 -3.29 -5.35
C LEU A 316 11.70 -2.47 -6.42
N ASN A 317 11.34 -1.19 -6.54
CA ASN A 317 12.06 -0.22 -7.37
C ASN A 317 12.95 0.68 -6.51
N GLY A 318 14.17 0.93 -6.96
CA GLY A 318 15.15 1.75 -6.25
C GLY A 318 14.94 3.24 -6.48
N ARG A 319 14.85 3.99 -5.37
CA ARG A 319 14.85 5.46 -5.35
C ARG A 319 16.26 6.04 -5.21
N ASN A 320 17.16 5.30 -4.58
CA ASN A 320 18.55 5.68 -4.36
C ASN A 320 19.43 4.42 -4.37
N ASP A 321 20.72 4.57 -4.70
CA ASP A 321 21.69 3.52 -4.47
C ASP A 321 21.81 3.24 -2.97
N GLY A 322 21.76 1.96 -2.58
CA GLY A 322 21.82 1.56 -1.18
C GLY A 322 21.44 0.11 -0.95
N TYR A 323 20.78 -0.13 0.19
CA TYR A 323 20.38 -1.46 0.61
C TYR A 323 18.93 -1.49 1.08
N ILE A 324 18.29 -2.63 0.83
CA ILE A 324 17.07 -3.07 1.47
C ILE A 324 17.46 -3.89 2.70
N HIS A 325 16.93 -3.50 3.85
CA HIS A 325 17.20 -4.04 5.17
C HIS A 325 16.03 -4.90 5.65
N PHE A 326 16.31 -6.18 5.86
CA PHE A 326 15.44 -7.11 6.56
C PHE A 326 15.91 -7.25 8.01
N ARG A 327 15.03 -6.94 8.96
CA ARG A 327 15.31 -6.94 10.41
C ARG A 327 14.34 -7.82 11.19
N SER A 328 14.71 -8.19 12.42
CA SER A 328 13.80 -8.96 13.27
C SER A 328 12.61 -8.11 13.73
N SER A 329 12.78 -6.80 13.88
CA SER A 329 11.72 -5.83 14.21
C SER A 329 10.54 -5.84 13.22
N GLN A 330 10.77 -6.29 11.98
CA GLN A 330 9.75 -6.38 10.92
C GLN A 330 8.98 -7.72 10.95
N ARG A 331 9.35 -8.64 11.85
CA ARG A 331 8.68 -9.93 12.00
C ARG A 331 7.41 -9.77 12.84
N ARG A 332 6.31 -10.38 12.39
CA ARG A 332 5.08 -10.53 13.17
C ARG A 332 4.60 -11.97 13.04
N PHE A 333 3.93 -12.45 14.09
CA PHE A 333 3.15 -13.67 13.96
C PHE A 333 1.82 -13.28 13.33
N GLN A 334 1.62 -13.68 12.08
CA GLN A 334 0.38 -13.47 11.36
C GLN A 334 0.10 -14.69 10.50
N GLN A 335 -1.00 -15.37 10.79
CA GLN A 335 -1.49 -16.46 9.96
C GLN A 335 -2.07 -15.94 8.66
N GLU A 336 -1.98 -16.78 7.64
CA GLU A 336 -2.56 -16.48 6.36
C GLU A 336 -4.09 -16.43 6.47
N ASN A 337 -4.67 -15.33 6.00
CA ASN A 337 -6.10 -15.09 5.97
C ASN A 337 -6.43 -14.04 4.92
N SER A 338 -7.67 -14.10 4.44
CA SER A 338 -8.17 -13.25 3.38
C SER A 338 -8.36 -11.79 3.71
N GLN A 339 -8.12 -11.35 4.95
CA GLN A 339 -8.29 -9.94 5.32
C GLN A 339 -6.98 -9.17 5.33
N THR A 340 -5.88 -9.83 5.71
CA THR A 340 -4.63 -9.13 6.09
C THR A 340 -3.36 -9.77 5.54
N SER A 341 -3.39 -11.07 5.21
CA SER A 341 -2.18 -11.82 4.91
C SER A 341 -2.51 -13.00 4.02
N GLU A 342 -2.55 -12.84 2.71
CA GLU A 342 -2.77 -14.00 1.84
C GLU A 342 -1.79 -14.01 0.68
N PHE A 343 -1.40 -15.21 0.23
CA PHE A 343 -0.61 -15.35 -0.98
C PHE A 343 -1.36 -14.76 -2.19
N LYS A 344 -2.71 -14.92 -2.29
CA LYS A 344 -3.60 -14.23 -3.25
C LYS A 344 -5.11 -14.17 -2.85
N ASN A 345 -5.63 -13.09 -2.23
CA ASN A 345 -7.09 -12.71 -2.12
C ASN A 345 -7.30 -11.38 -1.34
N GLN A 346 -8.44 -10.69 -1.53
CA GLN A 346 -8.76 -9.25 -1.32
C GLN A 346 -8.45 -8.54 0.02
N GLN A 347 -7.91 -7.30 -0.03
CA GLN A 347 -7.79 -6.39 1.13
C GLN A 347 -9.02 -5.51 1.35
N ARG A 348 -9.25 -5.08 2.60
CA ARG A 348 -10.09 -3.92 2.93
C ARG A 348 -9.21 -2.77 3.42
N SER A 349 -9.31 -1.59 2.81
CA SER A 349 -8.60 -0.38 3.26
C SER A 349 -9.34 0.30 4.42
N GLU A 350 -8.59 1.04 5.25
CA GLU A 350 -9.06 1.77 6.43
C GLU A 350 -9.32 3.26 6.17
N PHE A 351 -8.95 3.78 5.00
CA PHE A 351 -9.11 5.19 4.63
C PHE A 351 -10.24 5.37 3.61
N PRO A 352 -10.85 6.58 3.53
CA PRO A 352 -11.71 6.93 2.42
C PRO A 352 -10.96 6.72 1.11
N LEU A 353 -11.59 5.99 0.20
CA LEU A 353 -10.99 5.60 -1.06
C LEU A 353 -11.99 5.70 -2.20
N LEU A 354 -11.46 6.00 -3.37
CA LEU A 354 -12.14 5.96 -4.64
C LEU A 354 -11.36 4.99 -5.55
N LYS A 355 -12.07 4.00 -6.10
CA LYS A 355 -11.53 3.08 -7.09
C LYS A 355 -12.24 3.30 -8.42
N LEU A 356 -11.46 3.70 -9.41
CA LEU A 356 -11.90 3.98 -10.76
C LEU A 356 -11.35 2.89 -11.69
N ASN A 357 -12.24 2.17 -12.36
CA ASN A 357 -11.88 1.24 -13.42
C ASN A 357 -12.00 1.96 -14.76
N ILE A 358 -10.91 1.93 -15.54
CA ILE A 358 -10.91 2.45 -16.91
C ILE A 358 -10.66 1.29 -17.86
N ILE A 359 -11.70 0.96 -18.63
CA ILE A 359 -11.67 -0.10 -19.62
C ILE A 359 -11.18 0.49 -20.95
N VAL A 360 -10.15 -0.10 -21.53
CA VAL A 360 -9.54 0.35 -22.80
C VAL A 360 -9.89 -0.66 -23.91
N ASN A 361 -10.56 -0.20 -24.97
CA ASN A 361 -11.01 -0.99 -26.13
C ASN A 361 -11.87 -2.21 -25.80
N ASN A 362 -12.52 -2.22 -24.62
CA ASN A 362 -13.16 -3.42 -24.06
C ASN A 362 -12.23 -4.64 -24.01
N LEU A 363 -10.91 -4.38 -23.98
CA LEU A 363 -9.88 -5.40 -23.89
C LEU A 363 -9.56 -5.61 -22.43
N TYR A 364 -8.92 -4.64 -21.77
CA TYR A 364 -8.47 -4.75 -20.38
C TYR A 364 -9.03 -3.62 -19.52
N THR A 365 -9.04 -3.84 -18.20
CA THR A 365 -9.41 -2.83 -17.20
C THR A 365 -8.16 -2.34 -16.49
N ARG A 366 -7.92 -1.03 -16.45
CA ARG A 366 -6.93 -0.40 -15.58
C ARG A 366 -7.61 0.04 -14.28
N PRO A 367 -7.35 -0.62 -13.14
CA PRO A 367 -7.84 -0.15 -11.86
C PRO A 367 -6.93 0.98 -11.38
N LEU A 368 -7.54 2.12 -11.04
CA LEU A 368 -6.89 3.26 -10.43
C LEU A 368 -7.48 3.48 -9.05
N LEU A 369 -6.63 3.64 -8.05
CA LEU A 369 -7.07 3.87 -6.68
C LEU A 369 -6.58 5.21 -6.18
N LEU A 370 -7.48 5.96 -5.57
CA LEU A 370 -7.23 7.25 -4.94
C LEU A 370 -7.61 7.13 -3.46
N ALA A 371 -6.63 7.30 -2.56
CA ALA A 371 -6.86 7.27 -1.13
C ALA A 371 -6.71 8.68 -0.55
N PHE A 372 -7.53 9.01 0.45
CA PHE A 372 -7.55 10.37 0.99
C PHE A 372 -6.99 10.45 2.40
N ARG A 373 -5.92 11.25 2.54
CA ARG A 373 -5.21 11.45 3.81
C ARG A 373 -4.73 12.88 3.96
N GLU A 374 -4.97 13.51 5.12
CA GLU A 374 -4.54 14.90 5.36
C GLU A 374 -3.02 15.08 5.50
N ASP A 375 -2.27 13.99 5.73
CA ASP A 375 -0.80 14.02 5.86
C ASP A 375 -0.05 13.77 4.53
N SER A 376 -0.75 13.88 3.41
CA SER A 376 -0.21 13.73 2.05
C SER A 376 -0.29 15.05 1.26
N SER A 377 0.11 15.03 -0.01
CA SER A 377 0.16 16.20 -0.89
C SER A 377 -0.53 15.93 -2.24
N LYS A 378 -0.51 16.91 -3.14
CA LYS A 378 -0.96 16.73 -4.53
C LYS A 378 0.17 16.26 -5.45
N ASP A 379 1.40 16.41 -4.99
CA ASP A 379 2.63 16.04 -5.67
C ASP A 379 3.00 14.60 -5.28
N TYR A 380 4.11 14.08 -5.80
CA TYR A 380 4.57 12.73 -5.46
C TYR A 380 4.94 12.59 -3.98
N ASP A 381 4.29 11.65 -3.29
CA ASP A 381 4.58 11.23 -1.93
C ASP A 381 5.19 9.83 -1.87
N TRP A 382 6.38 9.75 -1.27
CA TRP A 382 7.12 8.51 -1.11
C TRP A 382 6.36 7.49 -0.25
N ALA A 383 6.40 6.22 -0.67
CA ALA A 383 5.67 5.12 -0.03
C ALA A 383 4.14 5.32 0.03
N MET A 384 3.62 6.29 -0.73
CA MET A 384 2.18 6.54 -0.84
C MET A 384 1.73 6.34 -2.28
N ASP A 385 2.37 7.03 -3.23
CA ASP A 385 1.99 6.96 -4.64
C ASP A 385 2.71 5.82 -5.36
N ALA A 386 1.93 4.96 -6.03
CA ALA A 386 2.47 3.85 -6.81
C ALA A 386 2.47 4.18 -8.29
N LYS A 387 3.67 4.30 -8.84
CA LYS A 387 3.87 4.39 -10.29
C LYS A 387 3.48 3.07 -10.93
N VAL A 388 2.82 3.12 -12.09
CA VAL A 388 2.46 1.92 -12.85
C VAL A 388 3.72 1.14 -13.20
N TYR A 389 3.77 -0.13 -12.81
CA TYR A 389 4.90 -1.01 -13.11
C TYR A 389 4.75 -1.63 -14.50
N GLY A 390 5.67 -1.27 -15.40
CA GLY A 390 5.57 -1.58 -16.82
C GLY A 390 4.38 -0.84 -17.42
N VAL A 391 4.58 0.34 -17.97
CA VAL A 391 3.54 1.13 -18.63
C VAL A 391 3.23 0.55 -20.02
N SER A 392 1.96 0.40 -20.38
CA SER A 392 1.55 -0.02 -21.72
C SER A 392 1.64 1.10 -22.76
N GLN A 393 1.68 0.75 -24.05
CA GLN A 393 1.65 1.76 -25.12
C GLN A 393 0.32 2.55 -25.16
N ASN A 394 -0.79 1.84 -24.94
CA ASN A 394 -2.09 2.42 -24.65
C ASN A 394 -2.32 2.23 -23.15
N ASP A 395 -2.23 3.29 -22.36
CA ASP A 395 -2.36 3.20 -20.91
C ASP A 395 -2.92 4.47 -20.29
N VAL A 396 -3.44 4.33 -19.09
CA VAL A 396 -4.11 5.39 -18.34
C VAL A 396 -3.76 5.30 -16.86
N GLY A 397 -3.71 6.44 -16.19
CA GLY A 397 -3.32 6.55 -14.79
C GLY A 397 -3.58 7.92 -14.22
N TRP A 398 -3.38 8.07 -12.92
CA TRP A 398 -3.27 9.39 -12.29
C TRP A 398 -2.06 10.11 -12.87
N ASN A 399 -2.22 11.39 -13.22
CA ASN A 399 -1.11 12.22 -13.66
C ASN A 399 -0.42 12.83 -12.43
N ILE A 400 0.77 12.32 -12.10
CA ILE A 400 1.65 12.93 -11.11
C ILE A 400 2.98 13.19 -11.81
N GLU A 401 3.36 14.47 -11.92
CA GLU A 401 4.59 14.90 -12.59
C GLU A 401 4.76 14.33 -14.02
N GLU A 402 3.68 14.30 -14.82
CA GLU A 402 3.67 13.77 -16.20
C GLU A 402 4.02 12.27 -16.30
N ALA A 403 3.80 11.51 -15.22
CA ALA A 403 3.96 10.07 -15.19
C ALA A 403 2.66 9.36 -14.74
N LEU A 404 2.52 8.10 -15.18
CA LEU A 404 1.35 7.27 -14.90
C LEU A 404 1.46 6.58 -13.53
N TYR A 405 0.49 6.85 -12.67
CA TYR A 405 0.34 6.20 -11.37
C TYR A 405 -0.98 5.41 -11.32
N ASN A 406 -0.96 4.23 -10.69
CA ASN A 406 -2.19 3.47 -10.40
C ASN A 406 -2.67 3.67 -8.96
N PHE A 407 -1.83 4.23 -8.10
CA PHE A 407 -2.21 4.75 -6.78
C PHE A 407 -1.81 6.21 -6.65
N GLN A 408 -2.73 7.02 -6.15
CA GLN A 408 -2.42 8.31 -5.58
C GLN A 408 -2.99 8.41 -4.16
N VAL A 409 -2.23 9.00 -3.24
CA VAL A 409 -2.69 9.40 -1.92
C VAL A 409 -2.61 10.92 -1.84
N ARG A 410 -3.72 11.57 -1.47
CA ARG A 410 -3.76 13.04 -1.38
C ARG A 410 -4.78 13.53 -0.33
N PRO A 411 -4.71 14.78 0.13
CA PRO A 411 -5.77 15.35 0.95
C PRO A 411 -7.06 15.47 0.15
N PHE A 412 -8.20 15.24 0.79
CA PHE A 412 -9.49 15.42 0.14
C PHE A 412 -9.81 16.91 0.04
N ARG A 413 -10.04 17.42 -1.16
CA ARG A 413 -10.49 18.79 -1.39
C ARG A 413 -11.57 18.75 -2.46
N LYS A 414 -12.79 19.13 -2.07
CA LYS A 414 -13.99 19.05 -2.91
C LYS A 414 -13.87 19.77 -4.26
N ASN A 415 -13.13 20.88 -4.29
CA ASN A 415 -12.95 21.70 -5.50
C ASN A 415 -11.75 21.26 -6.36
N ASP A 416 -11.08 20.17 -6.02
CA ASP A 416 -9.94 19.70 -6.82
C ASP A 416 -10.39 19.02 -8.10
N LYS A 417 -9.72 19.39 -9.20
CA LYS A 417 -9.70 18.63 -10.45
C LYS A 417 -8.47 17.73 -10.45
N ILE A 418 -8.67 16.43 -10.31
CA ILE A 418 -7.60 15.43 -10.20
C ILE A 418 -7.26 14.90 -11.59
N PRO A 419 -6.08 15.22 -12.13
CA PRO A 419 -5.77 14.94 -13.53
C PRO A 419 -5.53 13.44 -13.79
N LEU A 420 -6.10 12.95 -14.88
CA LEU A 420 -5.71 11.70 -15.50
C LEU A 420 -4.68 11.96 -16.60
N LEU A 421 -3.73 11.04 -16.74
CA LEU A 421 -2.85 10.97 -17.89
C LEU A 421 -3.28 9.78 -18.74
N ILE A 422 -3.55 10.03 -20.01
CA ILE A 422 -3.95 9.01 -20.98
C ILE A 422 -2.95 9.04 -22.14
N ASN A 423 -2.30 7.92 -22.40
CA ASN A 423 -1.41 7.72 -23.53
C ASN A 423 -2.01 6.69 -24.48
N LEU A 424 -2.24 7.06 -25.73
CA LEU A 424 -2.80 6.19 -26.76
C LEU A 424 -1.87 6.19 -27.99
N ALA A 425 -1.34 5.03 -28.35
CA ALA A 425 -0.52 4.79 -29.55
C ALA A 425 -1.35 4.59 -30.83
N GLU A 426 -2.66 4.33 -30.68
CA GLU A 426 -3.68 4.18 -31.72
C GLU A 426 -5.04 4.69 -31.20
N ASP A 427 -6.02 4.84 -32.08
CA ASP A 427 -7.38 5.25 -31.69
C ASP A 427 -7.99 4.21 -30.74
N ALA A 428 -8.66 4.65 -29.68
CA ALA A 428 -9.19 3.75 -28.66
C ALA A 428 -10.51 4.25 -28.05
N GLU A 429 -11.41 3.31 -27.73
CA GLU A 429 -12.56 3.55 -26.87
C GLU A 429 -12.12 3.44 -25.40
N LEU A 430 -12.40 4.48 -24.62
CA LEU A 430 -12.22 4.48 -23.17
C LEU A 430 -13.57 4.46 -22.46
N SER A 431 -13.63 3.69 -21.39
CA SER A 431 -14.84 3.42 -20.64
C SER A 431 -14.55 3.57 -19.14
N PHE A 432 -15.01 4.66 -18.54
CA PHE A 432 -14.78 5.03 -17.15
C PHE A 432 -15.93 4.51 -16.27
N GLN A 433 -15.59 3.82 -15.19
CA GLN A 433 -16.56 3.25 -14.26
C GLN A 433 -16.04 3.37 -12.82
N LEU A 434 -16.89 3.88 -11.93
CA LEU A 434 -16.63 3.84 -10.49
C LEU A 434 -16.87 2.41 -9.97
N ASP A 435 -15.83 1.79 -9.42
CA ASP A 435 -15.88 0.41 -8.87
C ASP A 435 -16.20 0.42 -7.38
N ASP A 436 -15.57 1.35 -6.65
CA ASP A 436 -15.69 1.45 -5.21
C ASP A 436 -15.55 2.90 -4.76
N PHE A 437 -16.35 3.28 -3.78
CA PHE A 437 -16.35 4.61 -3.20
C PHE A 437 -16.83 4.50 -1.75
N ARG A 438 -15.90 4.62 -0.81
CA ARG A 438 -16.14 4.30 0.61
C ARG A 438 -15.87 5.50 1.50
N GLU A 439 -16.64 5.60 2.58
CA GLU A 439 -16.48 6.61 3.64
C GLU A 439 -16.66 8.07 3.17
N PHE A 440 -17.44 8.27 2.10
CA PHE A 440 -17.89 9.58 1.64
C PHE A 440 -19.41 9.70 1.82
N GLU A 441 -19.86 10.70 2.59
CA GLU A 441 -21.29 11.00 2.70
C GLU A 441 -21.75 11.85 1.49
N ASN A 442 -22.49 11.22 0.57
CA ASN A 442 -23.26 11.89 -0.49
C ASN A 442 -22.47 12.75 -1.48
N GLU A 443 -21.26 12.34 -1.85
CA GLU A 443 -20.50 13.03 -2.90
C GLU A 443 -20.71 12.40 -4.28
N ASP A 444 -21.02 13.27 -5.25
CA ASP A 444 -21.06 12.89 -6.65
C ASP A 444 -19.66 12.93 -7.25
N VAL A 445 -19.33 11.89 -8.00
CA VAL A 445 -18.03 11.75 -8.68
C VAL A 445 -18.26 11.95 -10.17
N TYR A 446 -17.48 12.85 -10.77
CA TYR A 446 -17.57 13.19 -12.18
C TYR A 446 -16.24 12.98 -12.90
N ILE A 447 -16.32 12.61 -14.17
CA ILE A 447 -15.26 12.88 -15.14
C ILE A 447 -15.54 14.24 -15.76
N PHE A 448 -14.63 15.18 -15.60
CA PHE A 448 -14.63 16.45 -16.31
C PHE A 448 -13.78 16.32 -17.58
N ASP A 449 -14.37 16.61 -18.74
CA ASP A 449 -13.67 16.74 -20.01
C ASP A 449 -13.47 18.23 -20.33
N ALA A 450 -12.24 18.71 -20.19
CA ALA A 450 -11.88 20.10 -20.40
C ALA A 450 -11.90 20.55 -21.88
N GLU A 451 -11.95 19.62 -22.85
CA GLU A 451 -12.08 20.00 -24.27
C GLU A 451 -13.49 20.45 -24.62
N VAL A 452 -14.50 19.80 -24.03
CA VAL A 452 -15.93 20.11 -24.23
C VAL A 452 -16.59 20.77 -23.02
N GLU A 453 -15.79 21.09 -21.99
CA GLU A 453 -16.20 21.74 -20.75
C GLU A 453 -17.43 21.07 -20.10
N SER A 454 -17.47 19.74 -20.09
CA SER A 454 -18.64 18.96 -19.63
C SER A 454 -18.28 17.99 -18.50
N TYR A 455 -19.24 17.78 -17.59
CA TYR A 455 -19.13 16.84 -16.48
C TYR A 455 -19.99 15.60 -16.72
N PHE A 456 -19.41 14.41 -16.52
CA PHE A 456 -20.08 13.13 -16.67
C PHE A 456 -20.08 12.40 -15.33
N ARG A 457 -21.25 12.24 -14.72
CA ARG A 457 -21.40 11.58 -13.40
C ARG A 457 -21.10 10.07 -13.50
N LEU A 458 -20.40 9.51 -12.52
CA LEU A 458 -19.96 8.10 -12.50
C LEU A 458 -20.61 7.24 -11.39
N ASN A 459 -21.35 7.81 -10.43
CA ASN A 459 -21.81 7.08 -9.24
C ASN A 459 -22.60 5.80 -9.55
N ASN A 460 -23.43 5.80 -10.60
CA ASN A 460 -24.20 4.63 -11.05
C ASN A 460 -24.13 4.44 -12.58
N ASP A 461 -23.34 5.26 -13.26
CA ASP A 461 -23.30 5.34 -14.71
C ASP A 461 -21.88 5.08 -15.21
N LYS A 462 -21.80 4.55 -16.43
CA LYS A 462 -20.55 4.38 -17.16
C LYS A 462 -20.45 5.50 -18.20
N PHE A 463 -19.29 6.15 -18.27
CA PHE A 463 -18.97 7.12 -19.31
C PHE A 463 -18.05 6.47 -20.35
N SER A 464 -18.44 6.48 -21.63
CA SER A 464 -17.63 5.97 -22.75
C SER A 464 -17.30 7.10 -23.72
N ILE A 465 -16.09 7.08 -24.27
CA ILE A 465 -15.64 8.02 -25.29
C ILE A 465 -14.62 7.37 -26.24
N ASP A 466 -14.76 7.65 -27.53
CA ASP A 466 -13.75 7.32 -28.54
C ASP A 466 -12.72 8.45 -28.62
N LEU A 467 -11.44 8.10 -28.44
CA LEU A 467 -10.33 9.04 -28.53
C LEU A 467 -9.37 8.65 -29.66
N PRO A 468 -8.96 9.62 -30.49
CA PRO A 468 -7.85 9.42 -31.40
C PRO A 468 -6.55 9.06 -30.67
N LYS A 469 -5.59 8.53 -31.42
CA LYS A 469 -4.19 8.46 -30.97
C LYS A 469 -3.72 9.80 -30.42
N GLY A 470 -3.16 9.81 -29.21
CA GLY A 470 -2.66 11.04 -28.58
C GLY A 470 -2.17 10.86 -27.16
N ASN A 471 -1.64 11.94 -26.60
CA ASN A 471 -1.35 12.10 -25.19
C ASN A 471 -2.32 13.14 -24.63
N TYR A 472 -3.06 12.77 -23.60
CA TYR A 472 -4.05 13.63 -22.93
C TYR A 472 -3.66 13.77 -21.46
N SER A 473 -2.86 14.77 -21.13
CA SER A 473 -2.43 15.07 -19.76
C SER A 473 -3.24 16.16 -19.06
N ASN A 474 -4.01 16.94 -19.83
CA ASN A 474 -4.73 18.14 -19.37
C ASN A 474 -6.19 18.19 -19.83
N ARG A 475 -6.80 17.03 -20.14
CA ARG A 475 -8.16 16.96 -20.66
C ARG A 475 -9.14 16.34 -19.67
N PHE A 476 -8.81 15.18 -19.12
CA PHE A 476 -9.70 14.43 -18.26
C PHE A 476 -9.30 14.57 -16.80
N PHE A 477 -10.28 14.90 -15.96
CA PHE A 477 -10.08 15.08 -14.54
C PHE A 477 -11.20 14.39 -13.75
N ILE A 478 -10.88 13.83 -12.60
CA ILE A 478 -11.90 13.50 -11.59
C ILE A 478 -12.26 14.79 -10.85
N SER A 479 -13.56 15.03 -10.68
CA SER A 479 -14.12 16.14 -9.91
C SER A 479 -15.20 15.65 -8.95
N PHE A 480 -15.36 16.32 -7.80
CA PHE A 480 -16.42 16.07 -6.82
C PHE A 480 -17.54 17.12 -6.87
N ILE A 481 -17.41 18.07 -7.80
CA ILE A 481 -18.41 19.11 -8.09
C ILE A 481 -18.58 19.28 -9.59
N GLU A 482 -19.78 19.65 -9.99
CA GLU A 482 -20.09 20.16 -11.32
C GLU A 482 -20.07 21.69 -11.24
N GLU A 483 -19.12 22.34 -11.91
CA GLU A 483 -19.12 23.80 -12.06
C GLU A 483 -20.11 24.15 -13.18
N LYS A 484 -21.26 24.76 -12.87
CA LYS A 484 -22.21 25.21 -13.89
C LYS A 484 -21.88 26.64 -14.29
N GLU A 485 -22.12 27.01 -15.56
CA GLU A 485 -21.95 28.41 -16.02
C GLU A 485 -22.78 29.42 -15.20
N ASP A 486 -23.86 28.99 -14.53
CA ASP A 486 -24.64 29.84 -13.61
C ASP A 486 -23.89 30.12 -12.28
N ASP A 487 -22.84 29.38 -11.95
CA ASP A 487 -22.01 29.59 -10.76
C ASP A 487 -20.99 30.75 -10.95
N LEU A 488 -20.92 31.34 -12.16
CA LEU A 488 -20.16 32.57 -12.42
C LEU A 488 -20.93 33.85 -12.06
N GLN A 489 -22.16 33.75 -11.55
CA GLN A 489 -22.78 34.84 -10.80
C GLN A 489 -22.28 34.81 -9.36
N PHE A 490 -21.09 35.39 -9.10
CA PHE A 490 -20.54 35.73 -7.78
C PHE A 490 -21.39 35.31 -6.56
N GLU A 491 -21.45 34.01 -6.27
CA GLU A 491 -21.87 33.55 -4.95
C GLU A 491 -20.63 33.65 -4.07
N LEU A 492 -20.58 34.75 -3.31
CA LEU A 492 -19.67 34.85 -2.17
C LEU A 492 -19.93 33.65 -1.24
N PRO A 493 -18.87 32.99 -0.75
CA PRO A 493 -18.95 31.67 -0.15
C PRO A 493 -19.88 31.63 1.05
N LYS A 494 -20.83 30.68 1.03
CA LYS A 494 -21.49 30.17 2.25
C LYS A 494 -20.47 29.33 3.02
N GLU A 495 -19.63 30.00 3.80
CA GLU A 495 -19.11 29.37 5.01
C GLU A 495 -20.23 29.36 6.05
N GLU A 496 -20.50 28.17 6.60
CA GLU A 496 -21.17 28.02 7.88
C GLU A 496 -20.30 28.70 8.96
N LEU A 497 -20.46 30.02 9.11
CA LEU A 497 -20.20 30.69 10.37
C LEU A 497 -21.55 30.95 11.03
N ASP A 498 -21.74 30.34 12.19
CA ASP A 498 -22.71 30.74 13.20
C ASP A 498 -22.51 32.22 13.57
N PHE A 499 -23.04 33.13 12.76
CA PHE A 499 -23.29 34.51 13.14
C PHE A 499 -24.59 34.95 12.49
N ILE A 500 -25.68 34.83 13.25
CA ILE A 500 -26.90 35.61 13.03
C ILE A 500 -26.48 37.09 13.17
N ILE A 501 -26.15 37.75 12.07
CA ILE A 501 -26.16 39.22 12.00
C ILE A 501 -27.46 39.58 11.28
N PRO A 502 -28.47 40.11 12.00
CA PRO A 502 -29.67 40.59 11.35
C PRO A 502 -29.31 41.77 10.45
N GLU A 503 -29.95 41.78 9.28
CA GLU A 503 -29.73 42.69 8.16
C GLU A 503 -29.93 44.17 8.53
N VAL A 504 -28.83 44.90 8.76
CA VAL A 504 -28.83 46.37 8.88
C VAL A 504 -27.94 46.96 7.80
N LEU A 505 -28.52 47.79 6.93
CA LEU A 505 -27.80 48.57 5.93
C LEU A 505 -27.44 49.95 6.51
N ILE A 506 -26.15 50.30 6.48
CA ILE A 506 -25.67 51.59 6.96
C ILE A 506 -24.80 52.23 5.87
N VAL A 507 -25.17 53.41 5.41
CA VAL A 507 -24.47 54.14 4.35
C VAL A 507 -24.20 55.57 4.80
N GLN A 508 -22.93 55.99 4.78
CA GLN A 508 -22.59 57.41 4.92
C GLN A 508 -22.72 58.09 3.57
N ASN A 509 -23.66 59.02 3.45
CA ASN A 509 -23.87 59.84 2.28
C ASN A 509 -23.05 61.14 2.40
N ASN A 510 -21.81 61.09 1.92
CA ASN A 510 -20.86 62.21 2.02
C ASN A 510 -21.41 63.50 1.37
N LEU A 511 -22.10 63.41 0.22
CA LEU A 511 -22.64 64.59 -0.47
C LEU A 511 -23.71 65.34 0.35
N LYS A 512 -24.43 64.63 1.21
CA LYS A 512 -25.47 65.20 2.08
C LYS A 512 -25.02 65.34 3.54
N ALA A 513 -23.78 64.97 3.87
CA ALA A 513 -23.25 64.91 5.21
C ALA A 513 -24.23 64.25 6.21
N GLN A 514 -24.69 63.05 5.89
CA GLN A 514 -25.63 62.27 6.72
C GLN A 514 -25.37 60.77 6.63
N LEU A 515 -25.68 60.06 7.70
CA LEU A 515 -25.68 58.61 7.80
C LEU A 515 -27.10 58.08 7.60
N GLU A 516 -27.28 57.17 6.65
CA GLU A 516 -28.54 56.53 6.31
C GLU A 516 -28.52 55.10 6.88
N ILE A 517 -29.50 54.79 7.75
CA ILE A 517 -29.59 53.53 8.47
C ILE A 517 -30.94 52.89 8.12
N GLN A 518 -30.90 51.63 7.70
CA GLN A 518 -32.07 50.82 7.40
C GLN A 518 -31.95 49.46 8.08
N MET A 519 -32.90 49.15 8.95
CA MET A 519 -33.14 47.79 9.45
C MET A 519 -34.06 47.07 8.46
N LEU A 520 -33.72 45.84 8.07
CA LEU A 520 -34.51 45.10 7.08
C LEU A 520 -35.61 44.23 7.73
N GLU A 521 -35.42 43.77 8.97
CA GLU A 521 -36.36 42.84 9.65
C GLU A 521 -37.08 43.41 10.89
N THR A 522 -36.68 44.59 11.36
CA THR A 522 -37.20 45.19 12.60
C THR A 522 -37.14 46.71 12.53
N ASP A 523 -37.66 47.38 13.55
CA ASP A 523 -37.64 48.82 13.66
C ASP A 523 -36.57 49.29 14.63
N ILE A 524 -36.03 50.48 14.39
CA ILE A 524 -35.02 51.10 15.24
C ILE A 524 -35.72 51.73 16.45
N ARG A 525 -35.30 51.36 17.65
CA ARG A 525 -35.77 51.97 18.90
C ARG A 525 -34.80 52.99 19.44
N GLN A 526 -33.49 52.75 19.32
CA GLN A 526 -32.48 53.67 19.82
C GLN A 526 -31.21 53.64 18.98
N ILE A 527 -30.57 54.80 18.83
CA ILE A 527 -29.33 54.99 18.10
C ILE A 527 -28.33 55.66 19.03
N LEU A 528 -27.13 55.09 19.11
CA LEU A 528 -26.01 55.56 19.90
C LEU A 528 -24.79 55.67 18.97
N LEU A 529 -24.03 56.75 19.07
CA LEU A 529 -22.76 56.92 18.35
C LEU A 529 -21.66 57.23 19.33
N TYR A 530 -20.53 56.57 19.19
CA TYR A 530 -19.34 56.76 20.01
C TYR A 530 -18.14 57.11 19.12
N ASP A 531 -17.19 57.87 19.65
CA ASP A 531 -15.87 57.99 19.04
C ASP A 531 -15.00 56.75 19.33
N LEU A 532 -13.79 56.69 18.77
CA LEU A 532 -12.87 55.55 18.99
C LEU A 532 -12.34 55.45 20.43
N ASN A 533 -12.43 56.52 21.22
CA ASN A 533 -12.05 56.50 22.63
C ASN A 533 -13.19 56.00 23.53
N GLY A 534 -14.36 55.67 22.95
CA GLY A 534 -15.55 55.21 23.66
C GLY A 534 -16.39 56.35 24.25
N GLN A 535 -16.10 57.61 23.92
CA GLN A 535 -16.94 58.73 24.32
C GLN A 535 -18.22 58.72 23.50
N MET A 536 -19.39 58.79 24.15
CA MET A 536 -20.68 58.87 23.48
C MET A 536 -20.88 60.26 22.89
N ILE A 537 -21.04 60.32 21.57
CA ILE A 537 -21.21 61.54 20.77
C ILE A 537 -22.68 61.77 20.42
N TYR A 538 -23.47 60.69 20.29
CA TYR A 538 -24.89 60.78 19.97
C TYR A 538 -25.70 59.71 20.72
N ASN A 539 -26.91 60.07 21.16
CA ASN A 539 -27.87 59.16 21.76
C ASN A 539 -29.29 59.63 21.48
N LYS A 540 -30.07 58.82 20.78
CA LYS A 540 -31.45 59.13 20.43
C LYS A 540 -32.33 57.91 20.52
N THR A 541 -33.34 57.97 21.36
CA THR A 541 -34.48 57.05 21.34
C THR A 541 -35.51 57.54 20.32
N ILE A 542 -36.02 56.64 19.49
CA ILE A 542 -37.00 56.91 18.45
C ILE A 542 -38.40 56.60 19.00
N PRO A 543 -39.32 57.59 19.09
CA PRO A 543 -40.62 57.40 19.74
C PRO A 543 -41.62 56.54 18.96
N MET A 544 -41.50 56.51 17.63
CA MET A 544 -42.27 55.63 16.74
C MET A 544 -41.30 54.66 16.11
N GLU A 545 -41.65 53.38 16.13
CA GLU A 545 -40.88 52.31 15.52
C GLU A 545 -40.78 52.57 14.01
N THR A 546 -39.55 52.77 13.52
CA THR A 546 -39.25 52.99 12.10
C THR A 546 -38.05 52.16 11.66
N ALA A 547 -38.19 51.47 10.54
CA ALA A 547 -37.12 50.70 9.92
C ALA A 547 -35.98 51.58 9.38
N ASN A 548 -36.29 52.82 8.98
CA ASN A 548 -35.33 53.75 8.36
C ASN A 548 -35.09 54.98 9.24
N TYR A 549 -33.82 55.37 9.38
CA TYR A 549 -33.44 56.60 10.07
C TYR A 549 -32.27 57.28 9.38
N THR A 550 -32.29 58.62 9.36
CA THR A 550 -31.20 59.43 8.83
C THR A 550 -30.63 60.30 9.95
N LEU A 551 -29.33 60.16 10.19
CA LEU A 551 -28.58 60.89 11.20
C LEU A 551 -27.69 61.94 10.50
N PRO A 552 -27.91 63.25 10.70
CA PRO A 552 -26.99 64.27 10.17
C PRO A 552 -25.59 64.11 10.76
N THR A 553 -24.58 64.10 9.90
CA THR A 553 -23.17 63.95 10.28
C THR A 553 -22.34 65.21 10.06
N SER A 554 -22.91 66.28 9.50
CA SER A 554 -22.24 67.57 9.21
C SER A 554 -21.52 68.25 10.38
N GLY A 555 -21.91 67.99 11.62
CA GLY A 555 -21.26 68.50 12.83
C GLY A 555 -20.13 67.62 13.38
N LEU A 556 -19.86 66.48 12.75
CA LEU A 556 -18.88 65.49 13.18
C LEU A 556 -17.58 65.62 12.36
N GLN A 557 -16.45 65.34 12.99
CA GLN A 557 -15.16 65.34 12.30
C GLN A 557 -15.00 64.11 11.41
N ASP A 558 -14.22 64.25 10.34
CA ASP A 558 -13.79 63.15 9.48
C ASP A 558 -12.95 62.14 10.27
N ALA A 559 -13.59 61.06 10.69
CA ALA A 559 -13.00 60.05 11.55
C ALA A 559 -13.84 58.77 11.51
N ILE A 560 -13.36 57.76 12.23
CA ILE A 560 -14.12 56.54 12.42
C ILE A 560 -14.90 56.63 13.74
N TYR A 561 -16.15 56.20 13.72
CA TYR A 561 -17.06 56.16 14.85
C TYR A 561 -17.62 54.75 15.03
N VAL A 562 -18.15 54.47 16.22
CA VAL A 562 -18.85 53.21 16.52
C VAL A 562 -20.33 53.52 16.68
N LEU A 563 -21.15 53.03 15.76
CA LEU A 563 -22.61 53.12 15.81
C LEU A 563 -23.16 51.91 16.56
N LYS A 564 -23.98 52.15 17.57
CA LYS A 564 -24.76 51.10 18.24
C LYS A 564 -26.25 51.38 18.07
N LEU A 565 -26.99 50.42 17.54
CA LEU A 565 -28.43 50.47 17.33
C LEU A 565 -29.10 49.47 18.27
N ILE A 566 -30.27 49.84 18.79
CA ILE A 566 -31.11 48.94 19.58
C ILE A 566 -32.46 48.87 18.88
N SER A 567 -32.90 47.66 18.51
CA SER A 567 -34.19 47.46 17.84
C SER A 567 -35.37 47.50 18.82
N SER A 568 -36.59 47.57 18.29
CA SER A 568 -37.82 47.43 19.08
C SER A 568 -37.90 46.08 19.80
N LYS A 569 -37.29 45.04 19.24
CA LYS A 569 -37.15 43.70 19.86
C LYS A 569 -36.04 43.60 20.92
N ASN A 570 -35.47 44.73 21.38
CA ASN A 570 -34.33 44.80 22.31
C ASN A 570 -33.01 44.17 21.79
N MET A 571 -32.86 43.95 20.48
CA MET A 571 -31.61 43.43 19.93
C MET A 571 -30.62 44.58 19.71
N GLU A 572 -29.36 44.35 20.06
CA GLU A 572 -28.29 45.34 19.90
C GLU A 572 -27.41 45.05 18.69
N PHE A 573 -27.09 46.09 17.92
CA PHE A 573 -26.26 46.01 16.72
C PHE A 573 -25.15 47.03 16.84
N THR A 574 -23.91 46.64 16.58
CA THR A 574 -22.77 47.56 16.63
C THR A 574 -21.99 47.49 15.34
N SER A 575 -21.71 48.65 14.73
CA SER A 575 -20.94 48.75 13.50
C SER A 575 -19.95 49.91 13.57
N LYS A 576 -18.75 49.70 13.00
CA LYS A 576 -17.72 50.73 12.88
C LYS A 576 -17.93 51.45 11.55
N ILE A 577 -18.16 52.76 11.60
CA ILE A 577 -18.48 53.57 10.42
C ILE A 577 -17.45 54.66 10.21
N SER A 578 -17.01 54.85 8.96
CA SER A 578 -16.18 55.99 8.58
C SER A 578 -17.09 57.15 8.21
N ILE A 579 -17.06 58.24 8.97
CA ILE A 579 -17.77 59.47 8.62
C ILE A 579 -16.79 60.37 7.89
N LYS A 580 -17.21 60.82 6.71
CA LYS A 580 -16.52 61.82 5.90
C LYS A 580 -17.59 62.77 5.35
N ASN A 581 -17.43 64.07 5.54
CA ASN A 581 -18.44 65.06 5.15
C ASN A 581 -17.98 65.96 4.01
#